data_AF-A0A3B8YKW6-F1
#
_entry.id   AF-A0A3B8YKW6-F1
#
_cell.length_a   1.000
_cell.length_b   1.000
_cell.length_c   1.000
_cell.angle_alpha   90.00
_cell.angle_beta   90.00
_cell.angle_gamma   90.00
#
_symmetry.space_group_name_H-M   'P 1'
#
loop_
_entity.id
_entity.type
_entity.pdbx_description
1 polymer ?
#
loop_
_entity_poly.entity_id
_entity_poly.type
_entity_poly.pdbx_seq_one_letter_code
_entity_poly.pdbx_strand_id
1 'polypeptide(L)'
;FFDDFYGWHNIGIGTATRPAPSSSDRQNSLNSYFARVNYDFMGKYLFTATGRYDGSSKFGKNSKYGFFPSASVAWRMSEEEFMKNINGLTNLKFRASIGQTGNQEIGSYVTQTFIGSGNVVLGNAGQPGLWPNSVGNP
;
A
#
# COMPACT_ATOMS: atom_id res chain seq x y z
N PHE A 1 -44.12 -43.75 -13.66
CA PHE A 1 -42.73 -44.21 -13.63
C PHE A 1 -41.89 -43.00 -13.29
N PHE A 2 -41.23 -42.99 -12.12
CA PHE A 2 -40.33 -41.91 -11.74
C PHE A 2 -39.02 -42.13 -12.50
N ASP A 3 -38.56 -41.10 -13.20
CA ASP A 3 -37.36 -41.17 -14.04
C ASP A 3 -36.11 -41.21 -13.15
N ASP A 4 -35.32 -42.27 -13.28
CA ASP A 4 -34.09 -42.51 -12.52
C ASP A 4 -32.87 -41.79 -13.13
N PHE A 5 -33.10 -41.01 -14.19
CA PHE A 5 -32.07 -40.30 -14.94
C PHE A 5 -31.19 -39.39 -14.07
N TYR A 6 -31.74 -38.77 -13.01
CA TYR A 6 -31.01 -37.90 -12.07
C TYR A 6 -30.60 -38.60 -10.76
N GLY A 7 -30.62 -39.94 -10.71
CA GLY A 7 -30.22 -40.72 -9.55
C GLY A 7 -28.75 -40.53 -9.17
N TRP A 8 -28.43 -40.76 -7.89
CA TRP A 8 -27.08 -40.61 -7.32
C TRP A 8 -26.00 -41.48 -7.98
N HIS A 9 -26.40 -42.54 -8.69
CA HIS A 9 -25.53 -43.48 -9.38
C HIS A 9 -25.18 -43.02 -10.82
N ASN A 10 -25.87 -42.01 -11.36
CA ASN A 10 -25.62 -41.49 -12.69
C ASN A 10 -24.72 -40.25 -12.63
N ILE A 11 -23.48 -40.43 -12.17
CA ILE A 11 -22.47 -39.37 -12.08
C ILE A 11 -22.03 -38.79 -13.44
N GLY A 12 -22.47 -39.39 -14.55
CA GLY A 12 -22.18 -38.95 -15.92
C GLY A 12 -23.08 -37.81 -16.45
N ILE A 13 -24.21 -37.51 -15.79
CA ILE A 13 -25.09 -36.39 -16.19
C ILE A 13 -24.53 -35.02 -15.79
N GLY A 14 -23.44 -35.00 -15.02
CA GLY A 14 -22.73 -33.79 -14.63
C GLY A 14 -22.07 -33.12 -15.84
N THR A 15 -22.86 -32.43 -16.67
CA THR A 15 -22.39 -31.54 -17.75
C THR A 15 -21.91 -30.19 -17.21
N ALA A 16 -21.68 -30.09 -15.89
CA ALA A 16 -21.11 -28.91 -15.27
C ALA A 16 -19.81 -28.55 -15.99
N THR A 17 -19.82 -27.37 -16.60
CA THR A 17 -18.71 -26.87 -17.40
C THR A 17 -17.49 -26.86 -16.48
N ARG A 18 -16.45 -27.63 -16.82
CA ARG A 18 -15.20 -27.65 -16.07
C ARG A 18 -14.73 -26.20 -15.96
N PRO A 19 -14.61 -25.62 -14.75
CA PRO A 19 -14.12 -24.26 -14.62
C PRO A 19 -12.75 -24.20 -15.29
N ALA A 20 -12.55 -23.20 -16.14
CA ALA A 20 -11.27 -23.02 -16.80
C ALA A 20 -10.18 -22.89 -15.72
N PRO A 21 -9.04 -23.61 -15.85
CA PRO A 21 -7.94 -23.42 -14.93
C PRO A 21 -7.49 -21.96 -15.00
N SER A 22 -7.39 -21.32 -13.84
CA SER A 22 -6.89 -19.95 -13.73
C SER A 22 -5.70 -19.91 -12.78
N SER A 23 -4.81 -18.96 -13.01
CA SER A 23 -3.65 -18.69 -12.17
C SER A 23 -3.46 -17.18 -12.12
N SER A 24 -2.98 -16.68 -10.97
CA SER A 24 -2.61 -15.28 -10.80
C SER A 24 -1.35 -15.21 -9.98
N ASP A 25 -0.40 -14.38 -10.41
CA ASP A 25 0.75 -14.00 -9.61
C ASP A 25 0.80 -12.48 -9.48
N ARG A 26 1.10 -12.01 -8.27
CA ARG A 26 1.26 -10.58 -8.00
C ARG A 26 2.43 -10.33 -7.06
N GLN A 27 3.36 -9.50 -7.51
CA GLN A 27 4.53 -9.07 -6.76
C GLN A 27 4.53 -7.55 -6.58
N ASN A 28 4.89 -7.10 -5.39
CA ASN A 28 5.22 -5.71 -5.10
C ASN A 28 6.56 -5.65 -4.34
N SER A 29 7.24 -4.52 -4.44
CA SER A 29 8.49 -4.27 -3.74
C SER A 29 8.57 -2.82 -3.28
N LEU A 30 9.14 -2.61 -2.10
CA LEU A 30 9.38 -1.30 -1.51
C LEU A 30 10.88 -1.11 -1.32
N ASN A 31 11.36 0.09 -1.65
CA ASN A 31 12.72 0.51 -1.39
C ASN A 31 12.70 1.84 -0.65
N SER A 32 13.19 1.86 0.59
CA SER A 32 13.04 2.98 1.51
C SER A 32 14.36 3.36 2.15
N TYR A 33 14.63 4.67 2.19
CA TYR A 33 15.76 5.26 2.90
C TYR A 33 15.24 6.20 3.97
N PHE A 34 15.82 6.12 5.16
CA PHE A 34 15.38 6.90 6.33
C PHE A 34 16.59 7.48 7.04
N ALA A 35 16.50 8.76 7.42
CA ALA A 35 17.44 9.39 8.32
C ALA A 35 16.69 10.20 9.37
N ARG A 36 17.17 10.16 10.62
CA ARG A 36 16.64 10.97 11.73
C ARG A 36 17.78 11.53 12.54
N VAL A 37 17.70 12.84 12.79
CA VAL A 37 18.60 13.57 13.67
C VAL A 37 17.80 14.03 14.87
N ASN A 38 18.32 13.75 16.07
CA ASN A 38 17.81 14.29 17.32
C ASN A 38 18.89 15.16 17.94
N TYR A 39 18.49 16.32 18.44
CA TYR A 39 19.36 17.25 19.14
C TYR A 39 18.70 17.65 20.45
N ASP A 40 19.45 17.50 21.53
CA ASP A 40 19.04 17.92 22.87
C ASP A 40 19.98 19.05 23.29
N PHE A 41 19.40 20.20 23.60
CA PHE A 41 20.12 21.31 24.17
C PHE A 41 19.72 21.50 25.63
N MET A 42 20.70 21.27 26.51
CA MET A 42 20.61 21.45 27.97
C MET A 42 19.48 20.64 28.64
N GLY A 43 19.01 19.55 28.03
CA GLY A 43 17.87 18.77 28.51
C GLY A 43 16.52 19.47 28.34
N LYS A 44 16.51 20.72 27.86
CA LYS A 44 15.37 21.64 27.84
C LYS A 44 14.75 21.74 26.46
N TYR A 45 15.58 21.95 25.44
CA TYR A 45 15.14 22.18 24.07
C TYR A 45 15.48 20.96 23.23
N LEU A 46 14.45 20.34 22.69
CA LEU A 46 14.53 19.09 21.95
C LEU A 46 14.14 19.39 20.51
N PHE A 47 15.04 19.09 19.59
CA PHE A 47 14.78 19.17 18.16
C PHE A 47 14.90 17.79 17.52
N THR A 48 13.96 17.46 16.65
CA THR A 48 14.00 16.26 15.82
C THR A 48 13.75 16.64 14.38
N ALA A 49 14.65 16.25 13.48
CA ALA A 49 14.43 16.29 12.05
C ALA A 49 14.45 14.86 11.51
N THR A 50 13.56 14.54 10.58
CA THR A 50 13.52 13.23 9.92
C THR A 50 13.30 13.43 8.42
N GLY A 51 14.04 12.71 7.60
CA GLY A 51 13.84 12.62 6.16
C GLY A 51 13.61 11.17 5.76
N ARG A 52 12.59 10.94 4.93
CA ARG A 52 12.29 9.64 4.35
C ARG A 52 12.21 9.73 2.84
N TYR A 53 12.82 8.77 2.16
CA TYR A 53 12.72 8.62 0.71
C TYR A 53 12.21 7.22 0.41
N ASP A 54 10.92 7.11 0.13
CA ASP A 54 10.24 5.83 -0.03
C ASP A 54 9.87 5.62 -1.50
N GLY A 55 10.19 4.45 -2.03
CA GLY A 55 9.90 4.05 -3.40
C GLY A 55 9.08 2.77 -3.49
N SER A 56 8.12 2.74 -4.41
CA SER A 56 7.21 1.61 -4.60
C SER A 56 7.23 1.09 -6.03
N SER A 57 7.25 -0.23 -6.21
CA SER A 57 7.05 -0.83 -7.55
C SER A 57 5.64 -0.62 -8.10
N LYS A 58 4.70 -0.19 -7.27
CA LYS A 58 3.31 0.08 -7.66
C LYS A 58 3.15 1.35 -8.48
N PHE A 59 4.08 2.31 -8.36
CA PHE A 59 4.05 3.57 -9.11
C PHE A 59 4.90 3.49 -10.39
N GLY A 60 4.56 4.35 -11.36
CA GLY A 60 5.26 4.46 -12.64
C GLY A 60 6.70 4.94 -12.48
N LYS A 61 7.53 4.76 -13.52
CA LYS A 61 8.96 5.12 -13.46
C LYS A 61 9.19 6.58 -13.06
N ASN A 62 8.28 7.47 -13.43
CA ASN A 62 8.39 8.92 -13.19
C ASN A 62 7.99 9.35 -11.77
N SER A 63 7.20 8.56 -11.06
CA SER A 63 6.68 8.88 -9.71
C SER A 63 7.00 7.78 -8.70
N LYS A 64 8.05 7.00 -8.97
CA LYS A 64 8.37 5.78 -8.21
C LYS A 64 8.77 6.06 -6.77
N TYR A 65 9.30 7.26 -6.51
CA TYR A 65 9.82 7.67 -5.22
C TYR A 65 9.18 8.97 -4.72
N GLY A 66 8.91 9.04 -3.42
CA GLY A 66 8.44 10.23 -2.72
C GLY A 66 9.37 10.59 -1.56
N PHE A 67 9.58 11.89 -1.37
CA PHE A 67 10.31 12.41 -0.20
C PHE A 67 9.33 12.94 0.86
N PHE A 68 9.51 12.47 2.10
CA PHE A 68 8.62 12.71 3.22
C PHE A 68 9.41 13.29 4.40
N PRO A 69 9.58 14.62 4.45
CA PRO A 69 10.25 15.29 5.56
C PRO A 69 9.32 15.46 6.77
N SER A 70 9.91 15.46 7.96
CA SER A 70 9.23 15.94 9.18
C SER A 70 10.19 16.61 10.15
N ALA A 71 9.68 17.56 10.92
CA ALA A 71 10.41 18.29 11.94
C ALA A 71 9.55 18.41 13.21
N SER A 72 10.18 18.38 14.37
CA SER A 72 9.54 18.56 15.67
C SER A 72 10.44 19.36 16.59
N VAL A 73 9.81 20.23 17.37
CA VAL A 73 10.41 20.95 18.48
C VAL A 73 9.66 20.59 19.76
N ALA A 74 10.40 20.47 20.85
CA ALA A 74 9.82 20.29 22.16
C ALA A 74 10.60 21.10 23.20
N TRP A 75 9.89 21.63 24.18
CA TRP A 75 10.47 22.43 25.26
C TRP A 75 10.00 21.87 26.59
N ARG A 76 10.94 21.42 27.42
CA ARG A 76 10.69 21.02 28.81
C ARG A 76 10.78 22.26 29.69
N MET A 77 9.65 22.91 29.90
CA MET A 77 9.55 24.07 30.78
C MET A 77 9.88 23.72 32.23
N SER A 78 9.59 22.50 32.68
CA SER A 78 9.91 22.06 34.06
C SER A 78 11.41 22.07 34.38
N GLU A 79 12.28 22.05 33.37
CA GLU A 79 13.73 22.13 33.55
C GLU A 79 14.24 23.57 33.67
N GLU A 80 13.38 24.56 33.44
CA GLU A 80 13.74 25.98 33.58
C GLU A 80 13.77 26.41 35.04
N GLU A 81 14.74 27.26 35.39
CA GLU A 81 14.96 27.71 36.77
C GLU A 81 13.73 28.40 37.37
N PHE A 82 12.96 29.11 36.54
CA PHE A 82 11.74 29.79 36.97
C PHE A 82 10.58 28.83 37.30
N MET A 83 10.58 27.61 36.78
CA MET A 83 9.54 26.60 37.05
C MET A 83 9.88 25.70 38.24
N LYS A 84 11.15 25.62 38.66
CA LYS A 84 11.60 24.70 39.72
C LYS A 84 10.96 24.96 41.08
N ASN A 85 10.44 26.17 41.32
CA ASN A 85 9.86 26.58 42.60
C ASN A 85 8.34 26.38 42.69
N ILE A 86 7.69 25.86 41.64
CA ILE A 86 6.24 25.66 41.62
C ILE A 86 5.90 24.32 42.27
N ASN A 87 5.44 24.37 43.51
CA ASN A 87 4.97 23.19 44.24
C ASN A 87 3.70 22.61 43.57
N GLY A 88 3.75 21.33 43.18
CA GLY A 88 2.61 20.61 42.58
C GLY A 88 2.72 20.32 41.08
N LEU A 89 3.73 20.86 40.38
CA LEU A 89 3.96 20.59 38.96
C LEU A 89 5.33 19.92 38.77
N THR A 90 5.33 18.62 38.46
CA THR A 90 6.56 17.81 38.37
C THR A 90 7.18 17.76 36.98
N ASN A 91 6.36 17.85 35.92
CA ASN A 91 6.84 17.84 34.55
C ASN A 91 5.89 18.62 33.65
N LEU A 92 6.44 19.57 32.90
CA LEU A 92 5.70 20.31 31.89
C LEU A 92 6.55 20.36 30.61
N LYS A 93 6.00 19.80 29.54
CA LYS A 93 6.65 19.76 28.24
C LYS A 93 5.68 20.17 27.14
N PHE A 94 6.05 21.20 26.38
CA PHE A 94 5.35 21.56 25.15
C PHE A 94 6.01 20.88 23.95
N ARG A 95 5.22 20.46 22.96
CA ARG A 95 5.71 19.86 21.72
C ARG A 95 4.89 20.32 20.53
N ALA A 96 5.57 20.71 19.47
CA ALA A 96 4.99 20.94 18.15
C ALA A 96 5.74 20.11 17.09
N SER A 97 5.02 19.70 16.05
CA SER A 97 5.60 18.96 14.93
C SER A 97 4.84 19.20 13.65
N ILE A 98 5.56 19.18 12.53
CA ILE A 98 5.01 19.25 11.18
C ILE A 98 5.72 18.23 10.31
N GLY A 99 5.00 17.60 9.37
CA GLY A 99 5.59 16.64 8.48
C GLY A 99 4.63 16.18 7.39
N GLN A 100 5.21 15.61 6.34
CA GLN A 100 4.50 15.02 5.22
C GLN A 100 4.59 13.49 5.30
N THR A 101 3.51 12.80 4.95
CA THR A 101 3.43 11.33 4.89
C THR A 101 2.91 10.88 3.53
N GLY A 102 3.34 9.70 3.08
CA GLY A 102 2.89 9.08 1.83
C GLY A 102 1.94 7.92 2.06
N ASN A 103 1.06 7.69 1.09
CA ASN A 103 0.22 6.49 1.01
C ASN A 103 0.42 5.83 -0.37
N GLN A 104 0.53 4.50 -0.38
CA GLN A 104 0.76 3.68 -1.56
C GLN A 104 -0.16 2.45 -1.63
N GLU A 105 -1.30 2.49 -0.90
CA GLU A 105 -2.34 1.48 -0.96
C GLU A 105 -3.17 1.60 -2.25
N ILE A 106 -2.46 1.42 -3.35
CA ILE A 106 -3.00 1.21 -4.68
C ILE A 106 -2.77 -0.25 -5.08
N GLY A 107 -3.55 -0.75 -6.05
CA GLY A 107 -3.37 -2.09 -6.61
C GLY A 107 -1.98 -2.28 -7.23
N SER A 108 -1.47 -3.52 -7.24
CA SER A 108 -0.23 -3.84 -7.95
C SER A 108 -0.42 -3.74 -9.47
N TYR A 109 0.62 -3.29 -10.18
CA TYR A 109 0.66 -3.19 -11.65
C TYR A 109 -0.38 -2.26 -12.29
N VAL A 110 -0.94 -1.28 -11.56
CA VAL A 110 -1.82 -0.25 -12.14
C VAL A 110 -1.15 0.57 -13.25
N THR A 111 0.19 0.56 -13.31
CA THR A 111 1.00 1.19 -14.36
C THR A 111 1.24 0.30 -15.58
N GLN A 112 0.79 -0.96 -15.55
CA GLN A 112 0.95 -1.91 -16.66
C GLN A 112 -0.39 -2.18 -17.35
N THR A 113 -0.33 -2.37 -18.67
CA THR A 113 -1.45 -2.86 -19.46
C THR A 113 -1.57 -4.37 -19.28
N PHE A 114 -2.71 -4.82 -18.77
CA PHE A 114 -3.03 -6.23 -18.69
C PHE A 114 -3.66 -6.70 -20.01
N ILE A 115 -3.38 -7.95 -20.37
CA ILE A 115 -4.00 -8.64 -21.51
C ILE A 115 -5.00 -9.64 -20.94
N GLY A 116 -6.27 -9.50 -21.32
CA GLY A 116 -7.30 -10.50 -21.11
C GLY A 116 -7.30 -11.52 -22.24
N SER A 117 -7.68 -12.75 -21.91
CA SER A 117 -7.90 -13.82 -22.89
C SER A 117 -9.33 -14.33 -22.77
N GLY A 118 -9.97 -14.63 -23.89
CA GLY A 118 -11.26 -15.30 -23.90
C GLY A 118 -11.72 -15.60 -25.31
N ASN A 119 -12.91 -16.18 -25.44
CA ASN A 119 -13.42 -16.57 -26.75
C ASN A 119 -14.06 -15.38 -27.46
N VAL A 120 -13.59 -15.09 -28.67
CA VAL A 120 -14.20 -14.17 -29.61
C VAL A 120 -14.89 -14.96 -30.72
N VAL A 121 -16.04 -14.50 -31.21
CA VAL A 121 -16.74 -15.18 -32.30
C VAL A 121 -16.17 -14.70 -33.63
N LEU A 122 -15.49 -15.60 -34.35
CA LEU A 122 -14.95 -15.36 -35.68
C LEU A 122 -15.49 -16.46 -36.61
N GLY A 123 -16.12 -16.05 -37.72
CA GLY A 123 -16.65 -17.00 -38.70
C GLY A 123 -17.70 -17.98 -38.12
N ASN A 124 -18.57 -17.49 -37.23
CA ASN A 124 -19.60 -18.30 -36.55
C ASN A 124 -19.07 -19.38 -35.58
N ALA A 125 -17.79 -19.36 -35.25
CA ALA A 125 -17.17 -20.25 -34.26
C ALA A 125 -16.47 -19.45 -33.15
N GLY A 126 -16.51 -19.96 -31.92
CA GLY A 126 -15.74 -19.40 -30.81
C GLY A 126 -14.26 -19.70 -30.99
N GLN A 127 -13.44 -18.66 -31.11
CA GLN A 127 -11.99 -18.75 -31.25
C GLN A 127 -11.29 -18.07 -30.07
N PRO A 128 -10.19 -18.61 -29.55
CA PRO A 128 -9.42 -17.94 -28.50
C PRO A 128 -8.85 -16.61 -29.03
N GLY A 129 -9.11 -15.53 -28.32
CA GLY A 129 -8.63 -14.18 -28.61
C GLY A 129 -7.96 -13.55 -27.39
N LEU A 130 -7.08 -12.59 -27.67
CA LEU A 130 -6.43 -11.75 -26.67
C LEU A 130 -6.85 -10.31 -26.90
N TRP A 131 -7.12 -9.57 -25.83
CA TRP A 131 -7.41 -8.14 -25.89
C TRP A 131 -6.82 -7.42 -24.67
N PRO A 132 -6.41 -6.14 -24.79
CA PRO A 132 -6.06 -5.34 -23.62
C PRO A 132 -7.28 -5.20 -22.70
N ASN A 133 -7.19 -5.65 -21.45
CA ASN A 133 -8.28 -5.50 -20.47
C ASN A 133 -8.04 -4.34 -19.48
N SER A 134 -6.85 -3.72 -19.53
CA SER A 134 -6.59 -2.42 -18.89
C SER A 134 -5.67 -1.57 -19.77
N VAL A 135 -5.77 -0.25 -19.64
CA VAL A 135 -4.77 0.69 -20.15
C VAL A 135 -3.91 1.05 -18.95
N GLY A 136 -2.63 0.67 -18.94
CA GLY A 136 -1.73 1.02 -17.83
C GLY A 136 -1.61 2.55 -17.69
N ASN A 137 -1.59 3.05 -16.44
CA ASN A 137 -1.38 4.47 -16.16
C ASN A 137 0.13 4.75 -15.93
N PRO A 138 0.87 5.28 -16.92
CA PRO A 138 2.34 5.34 -16.89
C PRO A 138 2.93 6.29 -15.85
#